data_AF-A0A9P4HEZ0-F1
#
_entry.id   AF-A0A9P4HEZ0-F1
#
_cell.length_a   1.000
_cell.length_b   1.000
_cell.length_c   1.000
_cell.angle_alpha   90.00
_cell.angle_beta   90.00
_cell.angle_gamma   90.00
#
_symmetry.space_group_name_H-M   'P 1'
#
loop_
_entity.id
_entity.type
_entity.pdbx_description
1 polymer ?
#
loop_
_entity_poly.entity_id
_entity_poly.type
_entity_poly.pdbx_seq_one_letter_code
_entity_poly.pdbx_strand_id
1 'polypeptide(L)'
;ETPTRAKVRGAIRFLEAKKIPYFKQDVFDHFAVSHRQGWAMISEAYKDRQHHRPKGEEHRGRPRKVTIWHPKEMDRTRKEDGFEARKMSWLKLGFKVGLEGIDARTTAHAMGNSMSYHKCIAC
;
A
#
# COMPACT_ATOMS: atom_id res chain seq x y z
N GLU A 1 8.00 11.58 7.70
CA GLU A 1 7.22 12.46 8.59
C GLU A 1 6.97 13.77 7.87
N THR A 2 5.94 14.55 8.22
CA THR A 2 5.81 15.91 7.68
C THR A 2 6.79 16.85 8.41
N PRO A 3 7.37 17.84 7.72
CA PRO A 3 8.38 18.72 8.32
C PRO A 3 7.84 19.48 9.54
N THR A 4 6.58 19.93 9.51
CA THR A 4 5.92 20.60 10.63
C THR A 4 5.80 19.70 11.86
N ARG A 5 5.47 18.42 11.67
CA ARG A 5 5.36 17.45 12.77
C ARG A 5 6.70 17.20 13.45
N ALA A 6 7.77 17.05 12.67
CA ALA A 6 9.10 16.85 13.21
C ALA A 6 9.53 18.06 14.06
N LYS A 7 9.20 19.28 13.63
CA LYS A 7 9.43 20.51 14.40
C LYS A 7 8.65 20.52 15.72
N VAL A 8 7.35 20.24 15.71
CA VAL A 8 6.51 20.18 16.92
C VAL A 8 7.05 19.14 17.92
N ARG A 9 7.36 17.92 17.45
CA ARG A 9 7.93 16.86 18.29
C ARG A 9 9.31 17.21 18.83
N GLY A 10 10.16 17.82 18.00
CA GLY A 10 11.49 18.28 18.39
C GLY A 10 11.43 19.35 19.48
N ALA A 11 10.55 20.34 19.33
CA ALA A 11 10.35 21.40 20.32
C ALA A 11 9.88 20.84 21.67
N ILE A 12 8.89 19.95 21.66
CA ILE A 12 8.40 19.24 22.85
C ILE A 12 9.54 18.49 23.55
N ARG A 13 10.30 17.66 22.80
CA ARG A 13 11.45 16.92 23.35
C ARG A 13 12.52 17.83 23.93
N PHE A 14 12.78 18.97 23.29
CA PHE A 14 13.75 19.94 23.76
C PHE A 14 13.30 20.60 25.08
N LEU A 15 12.04 21.02 25.18
CA LEU A 15 11.48 21.63 26.39
C LEU A 15 11.45 20.62 27.56
N GLU A 16 11.08 19.37 27.29
CA GLU A 16 11.14 18.28 28.26
C GLU A 16 12.57 18.01 28.73
N ALA A 17 13.54 17.91 27.81
CA ALA A 17 14.94 17.69 28.13
C ALA A 17 15.54 18.83 28.98
N LYS A 18 15.12 20.07 28.72
CA LYS A 18 15.52 21.25 29.49
C LYS A 18 14.71 21.46 30.77
N LYS A 19 13.69 20.64 31.03
CA LYS A 19 12.76 20.75 32.17
C LYS A 19 12.11 22.14 32.28
N ILE A 20 11.86 22.78 31.14
CA ILE A 20 11.18 24.07 31.10
C ILE A 20 9.67 23.78 31.18
N PRO A 21 8.90 24.39 32.10
CA PRO A 21 7.45 24.27 32.11
C PRO A 21 6.86 24.88 30.83
N TYR A 22 5.98 24.14 30.16
CA TYR A 22 5.34 24.60 28.92
C TYR A 22 3.94 24.00 28.78
N PHE A 23 3.07 24.70 28.05
CA PHE A 23 1.82 24.10 27.57
C PHE A 23 2.01 23.60 26.14
N LYS A 24 1.54 22.39 25.85
CA LYS A 24 1.60 21.81 24.50
C LYS A 24 0.86 22.68 23.48
N GLN A 25 -0.18 23.40 23.93
CA GLN A 25 -0.93 24.32 23.09
C GLN A 25 -0.05 25.47 22.56
N ASP A 26 0.80 26.06 23.40
CA ASP A 26 1.72 27.13 22.98
C ASP A 26 2.67 26.66 21.87
N VAL A 27 3.12 25.40 21.95
CA VAL A 27 3.95 24.80 20.90
C VAL A 27 3.14 24.61 19.62
N PHE A 28 1.88 24.20 19.71
CA PHE A 28 1.03 24.05 18.54
C PHE A 28 0.76 25.40 17.87
N ASP A 29 0.46 26.43 18.65
CA ASP A 29 0.19 27.78 18.16
C ASP A 29 1.44 28.40 17.52
N HIS A 30 2.63 28.19 18.10
CA HIS A 30 3.90 28.63 17.52
C HIS A 30 4.15 28.06 16.11
N PHE A 31 3.74 26.80 15.88
CA PHE A 31 3.86 26.16 14.57
C PHE A 31 2.60 26.27 13.70
N ALA A 32 1.63 27.12 14.08
CA ALA A 32 0.35 27.29 13.40
C ALA A 32 -0.41 25.97 13.18
N VAL A 33 -0.37 25.07 14.17
CA VAL A 33 -1.05 23.78 14.15
C VAL A 33 -2.30 23.85 15.01
N SER A 34 -3.46 23.44 14.48
CA SER A 34 -4.69 23.37 15.28
C SER A 34 -4.55 22.39 16.44
N HIS A 35 -5.25 22.64 17.56
CA HIS A 35 -5.25 21.77 18.74
C HIS A 35 -5.42 20.28 18.37
N ARG A 36 -6.45 19.95 17.58
CA ARG A 36 -6.72 18.56 17.14
C ARG A 36 -5.56 17.96 16.35
N GLN A 37 -4.96 18.72 15.44
CA GLN A 37 -3.81 18.24 14.66
C GLN A 37 -2.56 18.08 15.52
N GLY A 38 -2.32 19.01 16.46
CA GLY A 38 -1.18 18.95 17.39
C GLY A 38 -1.20 17.68 18.22
N TRP A 39 -2.35 17.34 18.81
CA TRP A 39 -2.53 16.09 19.54
C TRP A 39 -2.36 14.84 18.66
N ALA A 40 -2.88 14.86 17.43
CA ALA A 40 -2.69 13.77 16.48
C ALA A 40 -1.23 13.61 16.05
N MET A 41 -0.44 14.70 16.04
CA MET A 41 0.98 14.66 15.71
C MET A 41 1.81 13.99 16.81
N ILE A 42 1.45 14.18 18.09
CA ILE A 42 2.18 13.63 19.23
C ILE A 42 1.70 12.24 19.66
N SER A 43 0.50 11.80 19.28
CA SER A 43 -0.01 10.48 19.64
C SER A 43 0.82 9.33 19.07
N GLU A 44 0.94 8.25 19.85
CA GLU A 44 1.65 7.02 19.47
C GLU A 44 0.88 6.22 18.40
N ALA A 45 -0.44 6.37 18.35
CA ALA A 45 -1.32 5.71 17.37
C ALA A 45 -1.15 6.21 15.92
N TYR A 46 -0.25 7.17 15.68
CA TYR A 46 -0.01 7.65 14.33
C TYR A 46 0.73 6.59 13.49
N LYS A 47 0.00 6.00 12.55
CA LYS A 47 0.59 5.19 11.49
C LYS A 47 1.36 6.11 10.55
N ASP A 48 2.65 5.85 10.38
CA ASP A 48 3.45 6.60 9.42
C ASP A 48 2.93 6.38 8.00
N ARG A 49 2.48 7.48 7.39
CA ARG A 49 1.91 7.50 6.03
C ARG A 49 2.94 7.93 4.99
N GLN A 50 4.24 7.81 5.25
CA GLN A 50 5.27 8.17 4.28
C GLN A 50 5.07 7.44 2.94
N HIS A 51 5.21 8.19 1.85
CA HIS A 51 5.25 7.64 0.49
C HIS A 51 6.60 6.93 0.29
N HIS A 52 6.61 5.75 -0.33
CA HIS A 52 7.83 4.93 -0.53
C HIS A 52 8.61 4.63 0.75
N ARG A 53 7.94 4.06 1.76
CA ARG A 53 8.66 3.59 2.94
C ARG A 53 9.55 2.40 2.55
N PRO A 54 10.87 2.40 2.88
CA PRO A 54 11.77 1.30 2.53
C PRO A 54 11.47 0.01 3.33
N LYS A 55 10.76 0.13 4.45
CA LYS A 55 10.35 -1.00 5.30
C LYS A 55 8.93 -0.79 5.85
N GLY A 56 8.15 -1.86 5.88
CA GLY A 56 6.78 -1.91 6.39
C GLY A 56 5.75 -2.24 5.30
N GLU A 57 4.56 -2.67 5.70
CA GLU A 57 3.44 -2.89 4.78
C GLU A 57 2.89 -1.54 4.29
N GLU A 58 2.62 -1.43 2.99
CA GLU A 58 1.94 -0.26 2.41
C GLU A 58 0.50 -0.22 2.94
N HIS A 59 0.22 0.77 3.78
CA HIS A 59 -1.10 0.95 4.38
C HIS A 59 -2.01 1.89 3.56
N ARG A 60 -1.52 2.46 2.45
CA ARG A 60 -2.34 3.26 1.52
C ARG A 60 -2.89 2.40 0.39
N GLY A 61 -4.13 2.71 -0.01
CA GLY A 61 -4.80 2.10 -1.16
C GLY A 61 -5.67 0.91 -0.79
N ARG A 62 -6.49 0.48 -1.76
CA ARG A 62 -7.33 -0.71 -1.64
C ARG A 62 -6.43 -1.96 -1.67
N PRO A 63 -6.63 -2.93 -0.75
CA PRO A 63 -5.92 -4.21 -0.82
C PRO A 63 -6.05 -4.84 -2.20
N ARG A 64 -4.95 -5.39 -2.71
CA ARG A 64 -4.94 -6.05 -4.02
C ARG A 64 -5.84 -7.28 -3.95
N LYS A 65 -6.80 -7.39 -4.88
CA LYS A 65 -7.64 -8.58 -5.05
C LYS A 65 -6.82 -9.81 -5.49
N VAL A 66 -5.74 -9.56 -6.22
CA VAL A 66 -4.85 -10.59 -6.76
C VAL A 66 -3.53 -10.51 -6.01
N THR A 67 -3.21 -11.54 -5.22
CA THR A 67 -1.90 -11.66 -4.56
C THR A 67 -0.82 -12.10 -5.56
N ILE A 68 0.45 -11.88 -5.23
CA ILE A 68 1.61 -12.24 -6.09
C ILE A 68 1.67 -13.74 -6.40
N TRP A 69 1.09 -14.58 -5.54
CA TRP A 69 1.02 -16.02 -5.74
C TRP A 69 0.16 -16.40 -6.95
N HIS A 70 -0.99 -15.75 -7.15
CA HIS A 70 -1.92 -16.13 -8.22
C HIS A 70 -1.32 -15.98 -9.63
N PRO A 71 -0.64 -14.87 -10.01
CA PRO A 71 0.04 -14.77 -11.30
C PRO A 71 1.11 -15.84 -11.54
N LYS A 72 1.81 -16.27 -10.47
CA LYS A 72 2.80 -17.35 -10.57
C LYS A 72 2.14 -18.70 -10.84
N GLU A 73 1.04 -18.99 -10.14
CA GLU A 73 0.32 -20.25 -10.34
C GLU A 73 -0.36 -20.31 -11.72
N MET A 74 -0.87 -19.17 -12.21
CA MET A 74 -1.41 -19.04 -13.56
C MET A 74 -0.32 -19.21 -14.63
N ASP A 75 0.88 -18.70 -14.42
CA ASP A 75 2.05 -18.91 -15.29
C ASP A 75 2.47 -20.39 -15.31
N ARG A 76 2.57 -21.02 -14.14
CA ARG A 76 2.87 -22.44 -13.99
C ARG A 76 1.86 -23.30 -14.75
N THR A 77 0.56 -23.07 -14.53
CA THR A 77 -0.53 -23.76 -15.23
C THR A 77 -0.38 -23.63 -16.76
N ARG A 78 -0.03 -22.44 -17.25
CA ARG A 78 0.20 -22.20 -18.69
C ARG A 78 1.43 -22.90 -19.26
N LYS A 79 2.44 -23.18 -18.44
CA LYS A 79 3.63 -23.93 -18.84
C LYS A 79 3.36 -25.43 -18.84
N GLU A 80 2.65 -25.93 -17.83
CA GLU A 80 2.35 -27.36 -17.64
C GLU A 80 1.29 -27.87 -18.63
N ASP A 81 0.17 -27.18 -18.76
CA ASP A 81 -0.94 -27.58 -19.65
C ASP A 81 -0.69 -27.20 -21.13
N GLY A 82 0.42 -26.50 -21.41
CA GLY A 82 0.86 -26.15 -22.76
C GLY A 82 -0.17 -25.39 -23.59
N PHE A 83 -0.62 -25.98 -24.69
CA PHE A 83 -1.50 -25.33 -25.68
C PHE A 83 -2.90 -25.05 -25.14
N GLU A 84 -3.49 -25.98 -24.38
CA GLU A 84 -4.85 -25.87 -23.86
C GLU A 84 -4.99 -24.69 -22.89
N ALA A 85 -4.01 -24.49 -22.00
CA ALA A 85 -4.01 -23.33 -21.11
C ALA A 85 -3.70 -21.99 -21.78
N ARG A 86 -3.08 -21.99 -22.96
CA ARG A 86 -2.91 -20.76 -23.74
C ARG A 86 -4.25 -20.30 -24.33
N LYS A 87 -5.09 -21.24 -24.77
CA LYS A 87 -6.44 -21.02 -25.31
C LYS A 87 -7.46 -20.64 -24.22
N MET A 88 -7.24 -21.03 -22.97
CA MET A 88 -8.16 -20.71 -21.87
C MET A 88 -8.34 -19.19 -21.66
N SER A 89 -9.57 -18.76 -21.40
CA SER A 89 -9.90 -17.37 -21.06
C SER A 89 -9.21 -16.92 -19.77
N TRP A 90 -9.00 -15.61 -19.61
CA TRP A 90 -8.38 -15.09 -18.37
C TRP A 90 -9.26 -15.35 -17.15
N LEU A 91 -10.58 -15.35 -17.33
CA LEU A 91 -11.54 -15.70 -16.27
C LEU A 91 -11.39 -17.17 -15.85
N LYS A 92 -11.32 -18.10 -16.81
CA LYS A 92 -11.18 -19.54 -16.54
C LYS A 92 -9.84 -19.87 -15.86
N LEU A 93 -8.78 -19.18 -16.27
CA LEU A 93 -7.46 -19.31 -15.66
C LEU A 93 -7.45 -18.77 -14.22
N GLY A 94 -8.10 -17.62 -13.98
CA GLY A 94 -8.30 -17.07 -12.64
C GLY A 94 -9.09 -18.02 -11.73
N PHE A 95 -10.18 -18.59 -12.23
CA PHE A 95 -10.98 -19.56 -11.49
C PHE A 95 -10.16 -20.80 -11.10
N LYS A 96 -9.32 -21.32 -12.01
CA LYS A 96 -8.46 -22.49 -11.74
C LYS A 96 -7.46 -22.25 -10.60
N VAL A 97 -7.06 -20.99 -10.36
CA VAL A 97 -6.16 -20.62 -9.25
C VAL A 97 -6.89 -20.08 -8.02
N GLY A 98 -8.21 -20.22 -7.95
CA GLY A 98 -9.02 -19.81 -6.78
C GLY A 98 -9.41 -18.32 -6.74
N LEU A 99 -9.27 -17.60 -7.86
CA LEU A 99 -9.77 -16.21 -7.97
C LEU A 99 -11.25 -16.22 -8.39
N GLU A 100 -12.14 -16.35 -7.42
CA GLU A 100 -13.59 -16.25 -7.63
C GLU A 100 -14.09 -14.80 -7.55
N GLY A 101 -15.09 -14.45 -8.37
CA GLY A 101 -15.72 -13.12 -8.36
C GLY A 101 -14.86 -11.97 -8.89
N ILE A 102 -13.79 -12.28 -9.64
CA ILE A 102 -12.89 -11.30 -10.24
C ILE A 102 -13.11 -11.20 -11.74
N ASP A 103 -13.19 -9.98 -12.25
CA ASP A 103 -13.37 -9.72 -13.68
C ASP A 103 -12.14 -10.13 -14.50
N ALA A 104 -12.36 -10.60 -15.73
CA ALA A 104 -11.31 -11.07 -16.64
C ALA A 104 -10.24 -10.00 -16.92
N ARG A 105 -10.62 -8.71 -16.95
CA ARG A 105 -9.69 -7.60 -17.13
C ARG A 105 -8.75 -7.47 -15.93
N THR A 106 -9.22 -7.74 -14.72
CA THR A 106 -8.38 -7.69 -13.51
C THR A 106 -7.31 -8.77 -13.56
N THR A 107 -7.68 -9.99 -13.98
CA THR A 107 -6.72 -11.09 -14.19
C THR A 107 -5.74 -10.78 -15.31
N ALA A 108 -6.22 -10.20 -16.41
CA ALA A 108 -5.36 -9.77 -17.52
C ALA A 108 -4.34 -8.71 -17.10
N HIS A 109 -4.74 -7.69 -16.35
CA HIS A 109 -3.83 -6.68 -15.82
C HIS A 109 -2.82 -7.27 -14.84
N ALA A 110 -3.24 -8.20 -13.97
CA ALA A 110 -2.32 -8.86 -13.05
C ALA A 110 -1.25 -9.67 -13.81
N MET A 111 -1.67 -10.44 -14.82
CA MET A 111 -0.78 -11.25 -15.67
C MET A 111 0.12 -10.39 -16.58
N GLY A 112 -0.41 -9.30 -17.13
CA GLY A 112 0.36 -8.36 -17.96
C GLY A 112 1.38 -7.57 -17.14
N ASN A 113 0.97 -6.96 -16.03
CA ASN A 113 1.86 -6.09 -15.25
C ASN A 113 2.91 -6.88 -14.44
N SER A 114 2.59 -8.12 -14.02
CA SER A 114 3.49 -8.91 -13.16
C SER A 114 4.34 -9.91 -13.93
N MET A 115 3.84 -10.45 -15.05
CA MET A 115 4.48 -11.52 -15.81
C MET A 115 4.65 -11.18 -17.31
N SER A 116 4.31 -9.95 -17.73
CA SER A 116 4.40 -9.49 -19.14
C SER A 116 3.61 -10.33 -20.14
N TYR A 117 2.53 -10.99 -19.71
CA TYR A 117 1.67 -11.73 -20.62
C TYR A 117 0.64 -10.83 -21.30
N HIS A 118 0.62 -10.88 -22.62
CA HIS A 118 -0.42 -10.28 -23.45
C HIS A 118 -1.16 -11.39 -24.21
N LYS A 119 -2.49 -11.31 -24.28
CA LYS A 119 -3.24 -12.12 -25.24
C LYS A 119 -3.29 -11.38 -26.56
N CYS A 120 -2.97 -12.10 -27.63
CA CYS A 120 -3.25 -11.62 -28.98
C CYS A 120 -4.77 -11.46 -29.13
N ILE A 121 -5.23 -10.34 -29.69
CA ILE A 121 -6.66 -10.05 -29.89
C ILE A 121 -7.28 -11.05 -30.90
N ALA A 122 -6.46 -11.69 -31.72
CA ALA A 122 -6.86 -12.59 -32.79
C ALA A 122 -6.71 -14.10 -32.48
N CYS A 123 -6.42 -14.50 -31.22
CA CYS A 123 -6.18 -15.89 -30.84
C CYS A 123 -6.98 -16.34 -29.61
#